data_AF-A0A7V4Q998-F1
#
_entry.id   AF-A0A7V4Q998-F1
#
_cell.length_a   1.000
_cell.length_b   1.000
_cell.length_c   1.000
_cell.angle_alpha   90.00
_cell.angle_beta   90.00
_cell.angle_gamma   90.00
#
_symmetry.space_group_name_H-M   'P 1'
#
loop_
_entity.id
_entity.type
_entity.pdbx_description
1 polymer ?
#
loop_
_entity_poly.entity_id
_entity_poly.type
_entity_poly.pdbx_seq_one_letter_code
_entity_poly.pdbx_strand_id
1 'polypeptide(L)'
;MKKSMSIFSMLAILAVMAGCAGNKDLIKAMSTSISQDIFQEAPQNTPPAPGYLDLRIYSSLKTHKPGIYSEKDPHGTPNYTMLVNIDGQAIHLEGRLTEEKSGAISMGDPNEGIGIRYQFEKRLRIKAGAHKVVVAIPADDLAVEGEILLSDSANSLIAEPVYGILPGKKRLGLYGATSFKQGVKRLRLTLNGKDI
;
A
#
# COMPACT_ATOMS: atom_id res chain seq x y z
N MET A 1 -29.12 -49.58 -8.17
CA MET A 1 -29.25 -49.33 -6.72
C MET A 1 -28.01 -48.63 -6.21
N LYS A 2 -28.23 -47.49 -5.53
CA LYS A 2 -27.40 -46.74 -4.57
C LYS A 2 -25.95 -46.34 -4.94
N LYS A 3 -25.83 -45.02 -5.16
CA LYS A 3 -24.63 -44.18 -5.13
C LYS A 3 -24.08 -44.06 -3.69
N SER A 4 -22.76 -43.94 -3.56
CA SER A 4 -22.04 -43.38 -2.40
C SER A 4 -20.74 -42.80 -2.98
N MET A 5 -20.56 -41.51 -3.29
CA MET A 5 -20.71 -40.23 -2.59
C MET A 5 -19.87 -40.06 -1.32
N SER A 6 -18.86 -39.19 -1.48
CA SER A 6 -18.10 -38.41 -0.48
C SER A 6 -17.12 -39.25 0.36
N ILE A 7 -15.94 -38.79 0.81
CA ILE A 7 -15.62 -37.53 1.50
C ILE A 7 -14.09 -37.24 1.36
N PHE A 8 -13.70 -35.97 1.55
CA PHE A 8 -12.35 -35.40 1.76
C PHE A 8 -11.57 -35.07 0.47
N SER A 9 -11.26 -33.82 0.14
CA SER A 9 -10.67 -32.81 1.02
C SER A 9 -11.02 -31.40 0.56
N MET A 10 -11.73 -30.68 1.42
CA MET A 10 -11.90 -29.24 1.36
C MET A 10 -10.61 -28.62 1.93
N LEU A 11 -9.69 -28.20 1.05
CA LEU A 11 -8.50 -27.47 1.49
C LEU A 11 -8.94 -26.09 1.99
N ALA A 12 -8.67 -25.84 3.26
CA ALA A 12 -9.10 -24.67 4.00
C ALA A 12 -8.54 -23.37 3.41
N ILE A 13 -9.45 -22.42 3.18
CA ILE A 13 -9.16 -21.02 2.91
C ILE A 13 -8.59 -20.40 4.21
N LEU A 14 -7.30 -20.05 4.24
CA LEU A 14 -6.81 -19.10 5.25
C LEU A 14 -7.05 -17.68 4.74
N ALA A 15 -8.23 -17.15 5.05
CA ALA A 15 -8.45 -15.71 5.04
C ALA A 15 -7.81 -15.13 6.32
N VAL A 16 -6.60 -14.60 6.21
CA VAL A 16 -5.98 -13.87 7.32
C VAL A 16 -6.64 -12.50 7.42
N MET A 17 -7.76 -12.43 8.13
CA MET A 17 -8.32 -11.16 8.59
C MET A 17 -7.50 -10.67 9.78
N ALA A 18 -6.30 -10.16 9.52
CA ALA A 18 -5.58 -9.36 10.49
C ALA A 18 -6.33 -8.02 10.63
N GLY A 19 -7.15 -7.91 11.68
CA GLY A 19 -7.70 -6.64 12.12
C GLY A 19 -6.59 -5.70 12.62
N CYS A 20 -6.89 -4.40 12.75
CA CYS A 20 -5.91 -3.33 13.02
C CYS A 20 -4.92 -3.58 14.19
N ALA A 21 -5.24 -4.46 15.15
CA ALA A 21 -4.31 -4.86 16.21
C ALA A 21 -3.06 -5.57 15.67
N GLY A 22 -3.21 -6.47 14.68
CA GLY A 22 -2.07 -7.19 14.07
C GLY A 22 -1.18 -6.27 13.24
N ASN A 23 -1.73 -5.19 12.68
CA ASN A 23 -0.96 -4.25 11.87
C ASN A 23 0.08 -3.50 12.70
N LYS A 24 -0.21 -3.13 13.95
CA LYS A 24 0.75 -2.43 14.82
C LYS A 24 1.99 -3.27 15.09
N ASP A 25 1.78 -4.53 15.45
CA ASP A 25 2.87 -5.47 15.71
C ASP A 25 3.67 -5.75 14.45
N LEU A 26 2.98 -5.91 13.31
CA LEU A 26 3.63 -6.07 12.02
C LEU A 26 4.47 -4.86 11.62
N ILE A 27 3.92 -3.65 11.72
CA ILE A 27 4.63 -2.39 11.43
C ILE A 27 5.87 -2.29 12.31
N LYS A 28 5.74 -2.58 13.61
CA LYS A 28 6.86 -2.57 14.53
C LYS A 28 7.93 -3.57 14.12
N ALA A 29 7.54 -4.82 13.84
CA ALA A 29 8.46 -5.87 13.42
C ALA A 29 9.18 -5.54 12.10
N MET A 30 8.48 -4.94 11.14
CA MET A 30 9.00 -4.65 9.80
C MET A 30 9.69 -3.28 9.68
N SER A 31 9.59 -2.42 10.70
CA SER A 31 10.24 -1.10 10.73
C SER A 31 11.76 -1.15 10.90
N THR A 32 12.28 -2.26 11.42
CA THR A 32 13.72 -2.45 11.66
C THR A 32 14.26 -3.47 10.67
N SER A 33 15.36 -3.11 10.00
CA SER A 33 16.06 -4.03 9.12
C SER A 33 16.70 -5.17 9.92
N ILE A 34 16.24 -6.39 9.67
CA ILE A 34 16.87 -7.63 10.17
C ILE A 34 17.80 -8.27 9.13
N SER A 35 17.65 -7.85 7.87
CA SER A 35 18.52 -8.19 6.74
C SER A 35 19.18 -6.93 6.19
N GLN A 36 20.34 -7.10 5.58
CA GLN A 36 21.04 -6.05 4.83
C GLN A 36 21.31 -6.55 3.41
N ASP A 37 21.58 -5.62 2.49
CA ASP A 37 21.96 -5.90 1.11
C ASP A 37 20.93 -6.71 0.27
N ILE A 38 19.65 -6.69 0.66
CA ILE A 38 18.54 -7.19 -0.15
C ILE A 38 18.29 -6.24 -1.32
N PHE A 39 18.31 -4.94 -1.05
CA PHE A 39 18.19 -3.91 -2.06
C PHE A 39 19.09 -2.71 -1.79
N GLN A 40 19.32 -1.95 -2.84
CA GLN A 40 19.95 -0.63 -2.80
C GLN A 40 19.12 0.36 -3.62
N GLU A 41 19.26 1.67 -3.37
CA GLU A 41 18.62 2.66 -4.23
C GLU A 41 19.18 2.56 -5.66
N ALA A 42 18.28 2.52 -6.65
CA ALA A 42 18.68 2.39 -8.04
C ALA A 42 19.19 3.75 -8.58
N PRO A 43 20.38 3.81 -9.19
CA PRO A 43 20.86 5.02 -9.85
C PRO A 43 19.95 5.38 -11.02
N GLN A 44 19.67 6.67 -11.23
CA GLN A 44 18.74 7.12 -12.29
C GLN A 44 19.18 6.73 -13.72
N ASN A 45 20.47 6.47 -13.96
CA ASN A 45 21.04 6.29 -15.30
C ASN A 45 22.01 5.11 -15.43
N THR A 46 21.94 4.12 -14.54
CA THR A 46 22.81 2.95 -14.61
C THR A 46 21.95 1.70 -14.78
N PRO A 47 22.15 0.88 -15.83
CA PRO A 47 21.41 -0.37 -15.96
C PRO A 47 21.73 -1.33 -14.81
N PRO A 48 20.82 -2.26 -14.46
CA PRO A 48 21.11 -3.30 -13.48
C PRO A 48 22.18 -4.25 -13.99
N ALA A 49 23.03 -4.71 -13.06
CA ALA A 49 23.96 -5.81 -13.33
C ALA A 49 23.17 -7.11 -13.58
N PRO A 50 23.74 -8.10 -14.29
CA PRO A 50 23.09 -9.38 -14.50
C PRO A 50 22.61 -10.02 -13.19
N GLY A 51 21.39 -10.53 -13.18
CA GLY A 51 20.76 -11.13 -12.00
C GLY A 51 20.12 -10.13 -11.03
N TYR A 52 20.18 -8.83 -11.32
CA TYR A 52 19.46 -7.78 -10.60
C TYR A 52 18.44 -7.11 -11.52
N LEU A 53 17.39 -6.57 -10.90
CA LEU A 53 16.29 -5.86 -11.55
C LEU A 53 16.00 -4.58 -10.77
N ASP A 54 15.52 -3.56 -11.48
CA ASP A 54 15.03 -2.34 -10.85
C ASP A 54 13.52 -2.48 -10.58
N LEU A 55 13.12 -2.25 -9.33
CA LEU A 55 11.76 -2.19 -8.85
C LEU A 55 11.37 -0.74 -8.56
N ARG A 56 10.36 -0.23 -9.25
CA ARG A 56 9.71 1.04 -8.89
C ARG A 56 8.64 0.76 -7.83
N ILE A 57 8.74 1.44 -6.70
CA ILE A 57 7.68 1.49 -5.69
C ILE A 57 6.97 2.82 -5.81
N TYR A 58 5.63 2.80 -5.84
CA TYR A 58 4.83 3.99 -5.97
C TYR A 58 3.54 3.93 -5.16
N SER A 59 3.17 5.06 -4.56
CA SER A 59 1.84 5.28 -4.01
C SER A 59 1.44 6.74 -4.18
N SER A 60 0.15 6.96 -4.44
CA SER A 60 -0.46 8.28 -4.46
C SER A 60 -1.73 8.24 -3.63
N LEU A 61 -1.73 8.97 -2.52
CA LEU A 61 -2.86 9.05 -1.61
C LEU A 61 -3.07 10.48 -1.15
N LYS A 62 -4.27 10.76 -0.66
CA LYS A 62 -4.63 12.07 -0.13
C LYS A 62 -5.13 11.96 1.28
N THR A 63 -4.80 12.98 2.04
CA THR A 63 -5.25 13.17 3.41
C THR A 63 -5.92 14.53 3.55
N HIS A 64 -6.57 14.75 4.69
CA HIS A 64 -6.97 16.09 5.12
C HIS A 64 -5.74 16.96 5.40
N LYS A 65 -5.99 18.27 5.56
CA LYS A 65 -4.97 19.26 5.94
C LYS A 65 -4.51 19.05 7.39
N PRO A 66 -3.30 19.48 7.76
CA PRO A 66 -2.85 19.43 9.15
C PRO A 66 -3.83 20.10 10.12
N GLY A 67 -3.94 19.55 11.33
CA GLY A 67 -4.71 20.17 12.42
C GLY A 67 -6.23 19.98 12.38
N ILE A 68 -6.77 19.23 11.41
CA ILE A 68 -8.23 19.00 11.32
C ILE A 68 -8.75 18.13 12.49
N TYR A 69 -8.01 17.10 12.89
CA TYR A 69 -8.40 16.23 14.01
C TYR A 69 -7.63 16.51 15.31
N SER A 70 -6.33 16.81 15.23
CA SER A 70 -5.53 17.26 16.37
C SER A 70 -4.22 17.91 15.92
N GLU A 71 -3.54 18.64 16.81
CA GLU A 71 -2.19 19.17 16.54
C GLU A 71 -1.12 18.09 16.39
N LYS A 72 -1.36 16.90 16.95
CA LYS A 72 -0.45 15.74 16.88
C LYS A 72 -0.70 14.86 15.68
N ASP A 73 -1.70 15.21 14.86
CA ASP A 73 -2.08 14.46 13.70
C ASP A 73 -1.02 14.61 12.58
N PRO A 74 -0.32 13.54 12.18
CA PRO A 74 0.75 13.64 11.18
C PRO A 74 0.21 13.91 9.77
N HIS A 75 -1.09 13.74 9.53
CA HIS A 75 -1.70 13.92 8.22
C HIS A 75 -1.53 15.35 7.68
N GLY A 76 -1.24 15.44 6.38
CA GLY A 76 -0.93 16.71 5.71
C GLY A 76 0.46 17.27 6.03
N THR A 77 1.27 16.60 6.84
CA THR A 77 2.65 16.99 7.18
C THR A 77 3.69 16.05 6.54
N PRO A 78 4.97 16.46 6.44
CA PRO A 78 6.06 15.59 5.97
C PRO A 78 6.27 14.32 6.82
N ASN A 79 5.81 14.30 8.07
CA ASN A 79 5.98 13.16 8.98
C ASN A 79 5.05 11.97 8.63
N TYR A 80 4.13 12.14 7.69
CA TYR A 80 3.30 11.06 7.18
C TYR A 80 4.09 10.27 6.11
N THR A 81 4.79 9.22 6.57
CA THR A 81 5.67 8.39 5.75
C THR A 81 5.04 7.06 5.36
N MET A 82 5.54 6.45 4.29
CA MET A 82 5.25 5.06 3.94
C MET A 82 6.46 4.17 4.29
N LEU A 83 6.23 3.05 4.96
CA LEU A 83 7.25 2.04 5.22
C LEU A 83 7.17 0.94 4.16
N VAL A 84 8.32 0.53 3.65
CA VAL A 84 8.46 -0.66 2.80
C VAL A 84 9.51 -1.56 3.39
N ASN A 85 9.19 -2.84 3.55
CA ASN A 85 10.14 -3.88 3.92
C ASN A 85 10.18 -4.94 2.81
N ILE A 86 11.37 -5.31 2.36
CA ILE A 86 11.58 -6.40 1.40
C ILE A 86 12.59 -7.38 2.00
N ASP A 87 12.18 -8.64 2.15
CA ASP A 87 12.96 -9.74 2.76
C ASP A 87 13.72 -9.35 4.05
N GLY A 88 13.09 -8.53 4.88
CA GLY A 88 13.64 -8.11 6.16
C GLY A 88 14.52 -6.86 6.11
N GLN A 89 14.75 -6.23 4.95
CA GLN A 89 15.36 -4.90 4.86
C GLN A 89 14.27 -3.83 4.74
N ALA A 90 14.31 -2.80 5.59
CA ALA A 90 13.30 -1.75 5.67
C ALA A 90 13.79 -0.41 5.09
N ILE A 91 12.87 0.36 4.51
CA ILE A 91 13.08 1.75 4.10
C ILE A 91 11.82 2.59 4.35
N HIS A 92 12.01 3.80 4.87
CA HIS A 92 10.96 4.81 4.96
C HIS A 92 10.97 5.69 3.71
N LEU A 93 9.80 5.86 3.12
CA LEU A 93 9.56 6.73 1.97
C LEU A 93 8.91 8.02 2.47
N GLU A 94 9.59 9.14 2.22
CA GLU A 94 9.02 10.46 2.34
C GLU A 94 8.17 10.76 1.10
N GLY A 95 7.00 11.36 1.32
CA GLY A 95 6.12 11.75 0.23
C GLY A 95 6.47 13.15 -0.29
N ARG A 96 6.33 13.37 -1.59
CA ARG A 96 6.21 14.73 -2.13
C ARG A 96 4.78 15.23 -1.89
N LEU A 97 4.66 16.37 -1.19
CA LEU A 97 3.37 16.93 -0.79
C LEU A 97 2.88 17.99 -1.80
N THR A 98 1.62 17.90 -2.19
CA THR A 98 0.94 18.90 -3.03
C THR A 98 -0.42 19.25 -2.43
N GLU A 99 -0.70 20.54 -2.23
CA GLU A 99 -2.04 20.98 -1.86
C GLU A 99 -2.99 20.85 -3.06
N GLU A 100 -4.07 20.09 -2.90
CA GLU A 100 -5.11 19.96 -3.91
C GLU A 100 -6.35 20.76 -3.50
N LYS A 101 -6.76 21.71 -4.34
CA LYS A 101 -7.89 22.61 -4.09
C LYS A 101 -9.16 22.29 -4.90
N SER A 102 -9.19 21.16 -5.62
CA SER A 102 -10.23 20.87 -6.62
C SER A 102 -11.65 21.08 -6.06
N GLY A 103 -12.36 22.03 -6.67
CA GLY A 103 -13.67 22.54 -6.25
C GLY A 103 -14.85 22.04 -7.08
N ALA A 104 -14.67 21.01 -7.92
CA ALA A 104 -15.73 20.44 -8.73
C ALA A 104 -16.11 19.02 -8.28
N ILE A 105 -17.14 18.95 -7.42
CA ILE A 105 -18.36 18.12 -7.47
C ILE A 105 -18.42 16.80 -8.26
N SER A 106 -17.36 16.05 -8.54
CA SER A 106 -17.46 14.84 -9.38
C SER A 106 -17.93 13.64 -8.55
N MET A 107 -19.22 13.32 -8.65
CA MET A 107 -19.87 12.27 -7.88
C MET A 107 -19.24 10.89 -8.11
N GLY A 108 -18.19 10.54 -7.36
CA GLY A 108 -17.56 9.22 -7.41
C GLY A 108 -16.04 9.18 -7.27
N ASP A 109 -15.33 10.32 -7.39
CA ASP A 109 -13.89 10.35 -7.11
C ASP A 109 -13.67 10.42 -5.59
N PRO A 110 -13.04 9.41 -4.96
CA PRO A 110 -12.79 9.46 -3.53
C PRO A 110 -11.72 10.49 -3.14
N ASN A 111 -10.95 11.01 -4.09
CA ASN A 111 -9.94 12.04 -3.86
C ASN A 111 -10.50 13.46 -3.94
N GLU A 112 -11.80 13.62 -4.18
CA GLU A 112 -12.42 14.91 -4.41
C GLU A 112 -12.49 15.80 -3.16
N GLY A 113 -12.16 17.09 -3.33
CA GLY A 113 -12.20 18.12 -2.29
C GLY A 113 -10.83 18.64 -1.88
N ILE A 114 -10.79 19.49 -0.85
CA ILE A 114 -9.55 20.14 -0.40
C ILE A 114 -8.76 19.21 0.53
N GLY A 115 -7.49 18.96 0.22
CA GLY A 115 -6.60 18.12 1.04
C GLY A 115 -5.15 18.17 0.57
N ILE A 116 -4.30 17.33 1.16
CA ILE A 116 -2.88 17.18 0.80
C ILE A 116 -2.67 15.85 0.09
N ARG A 117 -2.13 15.90 -1.12
CA ARG A 117 -1.71 14.76 -1.91
C ARG A 117 -0.28 14.39 -1.56
N TYR A 118 -0.06 13.12 -1.26
CA TYR A 118 1.26 12.51 -1.13
C TYR A 118 1.57 11.70 -2.38
N GLN A 119 2.79 11.87 -2.89
CA GLN A 119 3.39 10.95 -3.84
C GLN A 119 4.62 10.30 -3.22
N PHE A 120 4.50 9.03 -2.88
CA PHE A 120 5.62 8.21 -2.45
C PHE A 120 6.23 7.53 -3.67
N GLU A 121 7.52 7.69 -3.88
CA GLU A 121 8.21 7.08 -5.01
C GLU A 121 9.64 6.75 -4.66
N LYS A 122 10.04 5.52 -4.96
CA LYS A 122 11.43 5.08 -4.84
C LYS A 122 11.72 4.05 -5.92
N ARG A 123 12.96 4.02 -6.39
CA ARG A 123 13.45 2.95 -7.27
C ARG A 123 14.52 2.19 -6.52
N LEU A 124 14.35 0.87 -6.43
CA LEU A 124 15.26 -0.02 -5.74
C LEU A 124 15.85 -1.00 -6.75
N ARG A 125 17.12 -1.34 -6.59
CA ARG A 125 17.77 -2.44 -7.30
C ARG A 125 17.82 -3.63 -6.36
N ILE A 126 17.30 -4.75 -6.84
CA ILE A 126 17.08 -5.97 -6.05
C ILE A 126 17.39 -7.18 -6.93
N LYS A 127 17.75 -8.31 -6.32
CA LYS A 127 17.99 -9.56 -7.06
C LYS A 127 16.74 -9.97 -7.84
N ALA A 128 16.89 -10.65 -8.98
CA ALA A 128 15.76 -11.27 -9.65
C ALA A 128 15.22 -12.46 -8.84
N GLY A 129 13.90 -12.65 -8.84
CA GLY A 129 13.25 -13.76 -8.16
C GLY A 129 12.01 -13.35 -7.34
N ALA A 130 11.61 -14.25 -6.46
CA ALA A 130 10.50 -14.05 -5.53
C ALA A 130 10.99 -13.33 -4.27
N HIS A 131 10.22 -12.34 -3.81
CA HIS A 131 10.51 -11.55 -2.62
C HIS A 131 9.26 -11.35 -1.79
N LYS A 132 9.40 -11.38 -0.47
CA LYS A 132 8.33 -10.98 0.46
C LYS A 132 8.39 -9.48 0.64
N VAL A 133 7.25 -8.82 0.47
CA VAL A 133 7.12 -7.38 0.64
C VAL A 133 6.07 -7.06 1.69
N VAL A 134 6.37 -6.09 2.53
CA VAL A 134 5.40 -5.44 3.41
C VAL A 134 5.37 -3.96 3.06
N VAL A 135 4.19 -3.42 2.80
CA VAL A 135 3.97 -1.98 2.64
C VAL A 135 3.04 -1.50 3.74
N ALA A 136 3.42 -0.41 4.40
CA ALA A 136 2.68 0.10 5.53
C ALA A 136 2.61 1.64 5.56
N ILE A 137 1.56 2.13 6.20
CA ILE A 137 1.41 3.53 6.62
C ILE A 137 1.34 3.50 8.15
N PRO A 138 2.48 3.75 8.84
CA PRO A 138 2.54 3.67 10.30
C PRO A 138 1.55 4.59 11.01
N ALA A 139 1.33 5.80 10.48
CA ALA A 139 0.41 6.78 11.05
C ALA A 139 -1.06 6.31 11.08
N ASP A 140 -1.43 5.38 10.19
CA ASP A 140 -2.81 4.89 10.05
C ASP A 140 -2.97 3.46 10.59
N ASP A 141 -1.91 2.89 11.17
CA ASP A 141 -1.87 1.48 11.59
C ASP A 141 -2.28 0.53 10.44
N LEU A 142 -1.84 0.84 9.20
CA LEU A 142 -2.14 0.05 8.02
C LEU A 142 -0.89 -0.67 7.54
N ALA A 143 -1.01 -1.97 7.30
CA ALA A 143 0.01 -2.77 6.65
C ALA A 143 -0.65 -3.78 5.72
N VAL A 144 0.06 -4.13 4.65
CA VAL A 144 -0.29 -5.20 3.72
C VAL A 144 0.98 -5.95 3.36
N GLU A 145 0.88 -7.27 3.40
CA GLU A 145 1.96 -8.18 3.01
C GLU A 145 1.61 -8.80 1.66
N GLY A 146 2.64 -9.10 0.86
CA GLY A 146 2.49 -9.82 -0.39
C GLY A 146 3.80 -10.48 -0.80
N GLU A 147 3.71 -11.36 -1.79
CA GLU A 147 4.87 -11.92 -2.48
C GLU A 147 4.92 -11.34 -3.89
N ILE A 148 6.09 -10.84 -4.29
CA ILE A 148 6.33 -10.31 -5.64
C ILE A 148 7.30 -11.21 -6.37
N LEU A 149 7.03 -11.47 -7.66
CA LEU A 149 7.95 -12.16 -8.55
C LEU A 149 8.48 -11.17 -9.57
N LEU A 150 9.77 -10.84 -9.49
CA LEU A 150 10.42 -9.90 -10.38
C LEU A 150 10.86 -10.60 -11.66
N SER A 151 10.43 -10.06 -12.80
CA SER A 151 10.77 -10.54 -14.13
C SER A 151 11.66 -9.55 -14.87
N ASP A 152 12.31 -9.98 -15.96
CA ASP A 152 13.19 -9.14 -16.78
C ASP A 152 12.50 -7.94 -17.49
N SER A 153 11.20 -7.79 -17.31
CA SER A 153 10.43 -6.61 -17.71
C SER A 153 10.54 -5.49 -16.69
N ALA A 154 9.97 -4.32 -17.01
CA ALA A 154 9.78 -3.28 -16.00
C ALA A 154 8.96 -3.81 -14.81
N ASN A 155 9.44 -3.57 -13.59
CA ASN A 155 8.75 -3.96 -12.36
C ASN A 155 8.26 -2.71 -11.62
N SER A 156 6.95 -2.63 -11.41
CA SER A 156 6.29 -1.53 -10.69
C SER A 156 5.34 -2.11 -9.64
N LEU A 157 5.70 -1.93 -8.37
CA LEU A 157 4.85 -2.20 -7.22
C LEU A 157 4.08 -0.93 -6.87
N ILE A 158 2.75 -1.00 -6.93
CA ILE A 158 1.86 0.11 -6.62
C ILE A 158 1.07 -0.22 -5.37
N ALA A 159 1.12 0.67 -4.38
CA ALA A 159 0.27 0.61 -3.19
C ALA A 159 -0.86 1.64 -3.32
N GLU A 160 -2.06 1.18 -3.65
CA GLU A 160 -3.24 2.03 -3.84
C GLU A 160 -4.02 2.18 -2.53
N PRO A 161 -4.42 3.40 -2.14
CA PRO A 161 -5.27 3.60 -0.98
C PRO A 161 -6.72 3.19 -1.30
N VAL A 162 -7.33 2.43 -0.40
CA VAL A 162 -8.78 2.20 -0.39
C VAL A 162 -9.37 3.00 0.76
N TYR A 163 -10.16 4.02 0.42
CA TYR A 163 -10.69 4.96 1.40
C TYR A 163 -11.99 4.48 2.06
N GLY A 164 -12.33 5.08 3.20
CA GLY A 164 -13.56 4.80 3.93
C GLY A 164 -14.83 5.22 3.19
N ILE A 165 -15.92 4.50 3.47
CA ILE A 165 -17.25 4.76 2.92
C ILE A 165 -17.85 6.01 3.57
N LEU A 166 -18.47 6.88 2.76
CA LEU A 166 -19.22 8.04 3.22
C LEU A 166 -20.54 7.61 3.89
N PRO A 167 -20.78 8.00 5.15
CA PRO A 167 -22.05 7.71 5.82
C PRO A 167 -23.22 8.42 5.10
N GLY A 168 -24.37 7.74 5.03
CA GLY A 168 -25.61 8.31 4.47
C GLY A 168 -25.72 8.34 2.94
N LYS A 169 -24.66 8.02 2.18
CA LYS A 169 -24.70 7.94 0.71
C LYS A 169 -24.74 6.49 0.23
N LYS A 170 -25.92 5.86 0.24
CA LYS A 170 -26.15 4.58 -0.44
C LYS A 170 -26.25 4.80 -1.95
N ARG A 171 -25.36 4.20 -2.74
CA ARG A 171 -25.61 4.03 -4.18
C ARG A 171 -26.67 2.96 -4.38
N LEU A 172 -27.54 3.14 -5.37
CA LEU A 172 -28.29 2.03 -5.96
C LEU A 172 -27.26 1.09 -6.60
N GLY A 173 -27.05 -0.08 -5.98
CA GLY A 173 -26.02 -1.05 -6.40
C GLY A 173 -24.80 -1.11 -5.45
N LEU A 174 -25.02 -1.74 -4.29
CA LEU A 174 -24.07 -2.45 -3.41
C LEU A 174 -22.76 -1.80 -2.90
N TYR A 175 -22.31 -0.63 -3.35
CA TYR A 175 -21.12 0.03 -2.78
C TYR A 175 -21.36 1.52 -2.50
N GLY A 176 -21.20 1.93 -1.23
CA GLY A 176 -21.27 3.35 -0.85
C GLY A 176 -20.11 4.15 -1.46
N ALA A 177 -20.33 5.45 -1.71
CA ALA A 177 -19.26 6.32 -2.21
C ALA A 177 -18.14 6.43 -1.16
N THR A 178 -16.88 6.27 -1.55
CA THR A 178 -15.71 6.40 -0.64
C THR A 178 -15.12 7.81 -0.69
N SER A 179 -14.35 8.21 0.33
CA SER A 179 -13.67 9.52 0.34
C SER A 179 -12.42 9.52 1.21
N PHE A 180 -11.37 10.23 0.78
CA PHE A 180 -10.16 10.45 1.56
C PHE A 180 -10.43 11.10 2.93
N LYS A 181 -11.51 11.86 3.05
CA LYS A 181 -11.94 12.46 4.32
C LYS A 181 -12.30 11.41 5.38
N GLN A 182 -12.63 10.19 4.96
CA GLN A 182 -12.91 9.05 5.84
C GLN A 182 -11.64 8.25 6.18
N GLY A 183 -10.46 8.74 5.79
CA GLY A 183 -9.17 8.10 5.95
C GLY A 183 -8.94 6.94 4.99
N VAL A 184 -7.69 6.49 4.93
CA VAL A 184 -7.33 5.23 4.27
C VAL A 184 -7.77 4.08 5.18
N LYS A 185 -8.39 3.04 4.61
CA LYS A 185 -8.87 1.87 5.37
C LYS A 185 -8.05 0.62 5.11
N ARG A 186 -7.46 0.52 3.92
CA ARG A 186 -6.51 -0.53 3.55
C ARG A 186 -5.68 -0.06 2.37
N LEU A 187 -4.59 -0.76 2.14
CA LEU A 187 -3.81 -0.67 0.92
C LEU A 187 -4.13 -1.87 0.02
N ARG A 188 -4.18 -1.63 -1.28
CA ARG A 188 -4.20 -2.67 -2.31
C ARG A 188 -2.84 -2.67 -2.99
N LEU A 189 -2.17 -3.80 -3.01
CA LEU A 189 -0.91 -3.95 -3.74
C LEU A 189 -1.17 -4.48 -5.13
N THR A 190 -0.47 -3.92 -6.11
CA THR A 190 -0.39 -4.49 -7.45
C THR A 190 1.05 -4.50 -7.93
N LEU A 191 1.46 -5.60 -8.57
CA LEU A 191 2.71 -5.70 -9.29
C LEU A 191 2.40 -5.71 -10.79
N ASN A 192 2.94 -4.74 -11.52
CA ASN A 192 2.74 -4.64 -12.97
C ASN A 192 1.25 -4.66 -13.38
N GLY A 193 0.40 -4.03 -12.55
CA GLY A 193 -1.06 -3.95 -12.76
C GLY A 193 -1.86 -5.19 -12.34
N LYS A 194 -1.22 -6.20 -11.74
CA LYS A 194 -1.89 -7.40 -11.20
C LYS A 194 -1.92 -7.37 -9.68
N ASP A 195 -3.06 -7.70 -9.09
CA ASP A 195 -3.20 -7.83 -7.64
C ASP A 195 -2.28 -8.94 -7.12
N ILE A 196 -1.70 -8.71 -5.94
CA ILE A 196 -0.89 -9.67 -5.18
C ILE A 196 -1.47 -9.88 -3.79
#